data_AF-A0A0T6AVS2-F1
#
_entry.id   AF-A0A0T6AVS2-F1
#
_cell.length_a   1.000
_cell.length_b   1.000
_cell.length_c   1.000
_cell.angle_alpha   90.00
_cell.angle_beta   90.00
_cell.angle_gamma   90.00
#
_symmetry.space_group_name_H-M   'P 1'
#
loop_
_entity.id
_entity.type
_entity.pdbx_description
1 polymer ?
#
loop_
_entity_poly.entity_id
_entity_poly.type
_entity_poly.pdbx_seq_one_letter_code
_entity_poly.pdbx_strand_id
1 'polypeptide(L)'
;MKKSIRCGGHSNGWTPDDHNLFLKARSKCCDIDELCSYLHTILPDISEDEIRVHEKWYLKYLELREKQKHAIKIWRKAKSATAPRNKLKETAIKRVTSAYNPMKAFNKQEIKEKLDKWRQEKLEKSQQRKMLNDEMEKRKKETEQKNKQKHKEVKKTIENWKLAKLEKEEVQLYEKHFMEKQQRLFKSAMANRLIKEFQSQDAVFVKRRIESCNPRIKSIERYPNTVNVVRDPSRVLKPTKQWISRVKSREGSYNSSSTTIKTIQKLRVPEWRKNGGISR
;
A
#
# COMPACT_ATOMS: atom_id res chain seq x y z
N MET A 1 -9.95 2.97 19.26
CA MET A 1 -8.85 3.35 20.18
C MET A 1 -8.62 2.19 21.16
N LYS A 2 -7.56 1.40 20.97
CA LYS A 2 -7.16 0.34 21.91
C LYS A 2 -5.84 0.74 22.57
N LYS A 3 -5.90 1.42 23.72
CA LYS A 3 -4.71 1.63 24.56
C LYS A 3 -4.42 0.33 25.31
N SER A 4 -3.59 -0.52 24.70
CA SER A 4 -3.06 -1.71 25.33
C SER A 4 -2.20 -1.33 26.55
N ILE A 5 -2.27 -2.15 27.58
CA ILE A 5 -1.66 -1.96 28.90
C ILE A 5 -0.14 -1.75 28.73
N ARG A 6 0.34 -0.57 29.15
CA ARG A 6 1.75 -0.15 29.05
C ARG A 6 2.60 -0.93 30.05
N CYS A 7 3.08 -2.11 29.66
CA CYS A 7 4.14 -2.80 30.37
C CYS A 7 5.47 -2.13 30.04
N GLY A 8 6.09 -1.46 31.03
CA GLY A 8 7.40 -0.80 30.93
C GLY A 8 8.58 -1.77 30.84
N GLY A 9 8.55 -2.67 29.85
CA GLY A 9 9.61 -3.64 29.57
C GLY A 9 10.71 -3.09 28.65
N HIS A 10 11.33 -3.97 27.88
CA HIS A 10 12.44 -3.64 26.97
C HIS A 10 12.06 -2.77 25.77
N SER A 11 10.78 -2.39 25.64
CA SER A 11 10.25 -1.58 24.54
C SER A 11 9.41 -0.37 25.01
N ASN A 12 9.39 -0.05 26.30
CA ASN A 12 8.66 1.12 26.86
C ASN A 12 7.19 1.28 26.44
N GLY A 13 6.48 0.17 26.20
CA GLY A 13 5.09 0.21 25.73
C GLY A 13 4.92 0.32 24.21
N TRP A 14 6.00 0.34 23.43
CA TRP A 14 5.96 0.09 21.99
C TRP A 14 5.76 -1.38 21.71
N THR A 15 5.04 -1.70 20.63
CA THR A 15 4.93 -3.10 20.18
C THR A 15 6.32 -3.60 19.76
N PRO A 16 6.62 -4.91 19.90
CA PRO A 16 7.91 -5.45 19.49
C PRO A 16 8.23 -5.17 18.01
N ASP A 17 7.22 -5.15 17.15
CA ASP A 17 7.38 -4.90 15.72
C ASP A 17 7.72 -3.41 15.45
N ASP A 18 7.00 -2.48 16.08
CA ASP A 18 7.28 -1.04 15.97
C ASP A 18 8.66 -0.69 16.56
N HIS A 19 9.02 -1.31 17.68
CA HIS A 19 10.34 -1.12 18.29
C HIS A 19 11.46 -1.62 17.36
N ASN A 20 11.29 -2.78 16.72
CA ASN A 20 12.26 -3.29 15.75
C ASN A 20 12.35 -2.38 14.51
N LEU A 21 11.24 -1.83 14.05
CA LEU A 21 11.22 -0.87 12.94
C LEU A 21 11.98 0.41 13.32
N PHE A 22 11.74 0.93 14.52
CA PHE A 22 12.48 2.07 15.08
C PHE A 22 13.99 1.81 15.10
N LEU A 23 14.44 0.64 15.56
CA LEU A 23 15.87 0.28 15.56
C LEU A 23 16.47 0.27 14.15
N LYS A 24 15.74 -0.26 13.16
CA LYS A 24 16.18 -0.26 11.76
C LYS A 24 16.24 1.15 11.19
N ALA A 25 15.25 1.99 11.45
CA ALA A 25 15.23 3.38 11.01
C ALA A 25 16.38 4.18 11.64
N ARG A 26 16.62 4.02 12.96
CA ARG A 26 17.71 4.65 13.69
C ARG A 26 19.09 4.24 13.20
N SER A 27 19.24 3.02 12.66
CA SER A 27 20.52 2.60 12.06
C SER A 27 20.79 3.27 10.70
N LYS A 28 19.76 3.84 10.07
CA LYS A 28 19.83 4.48 8.74
C LYS A 28 19.87 6.00 8.82
N CYS A 29 19.13 6.59 9.74
CA CYS A 29 19.06 8.04 9.93
C CYS A 29 20.03 8.48 11.03
N CYS A 30 20.86 9.48 10.74
CA CYS A 30 21.78 10.07 11.73
C CYS A 30 21.11 11.18 12.56
N ASP A 31 20.07 11.81 12.00
CA ASP A 31 19.34 12.91 12.64
C ASP A 31 17.99 12.44 13.20
N ILE A 32 17.59 13.03 14.33
CA ILE A 32 16.33 12.74 15.03
C ILE A 32 15.15 13.25 14.19
N ASP A 33 15.29 14.40 13.54
CA ASP A 33 14.22 15.00 12.74
C ASP A 33 13.91 14.16 11.48
N GLU A 34 14.96 13.64 10.84
CA GLU A 34 14.87 12.70 9.73
C GLU A 34 14.26 11.36 10.17
N LEU A 35 14.67 10.85 11.33
CA LEU A 35 14.12 9.64 11.93
C LEU A 35 12.62 9.77 12.23
N CYS A 36 12.20 10.91 12.80
CA CYS A 36 10.80 11.18 13.11
C CYS A 36 9.97 11.24 11.84
N SER A 37 10.42 12.01 10.84
CA SER A 37 9.74 12.13 9.55
C SER A 37 9.59 10.77 8.88
N TYR A 38 10.68 10.00 8.80
CA TYR A 38 10.68 8.67 8.19
C TYR A 38 9.76 7.69 8.92
N LEU A 39 9.82 7.62 10.24
CA LEU A 39 8.97 6.71 11.01
C LEU A 39 7.50 7.14 10.98
N HIS A 40 7.20 8.44 10.98
CA HIS A 40 5.83 8.93 10.87
C HIS A 40 5.21 8.58 9.51
N THR A 41 6.00 8.55 8.43
CA THR A 41 5.50 8.06 7.12
C THR A 41 5.12 6.57 7.12
N ILE A 42 5.80 5.75 7.92
CA ILE A 42 5.55 4.29 7.98
C ILE A 42 4.50 3.95 9.03
N LEU A 43 4.50 4.67 10.15
CA LEU A 43 3.59 4.51 11.28
C LEU A 43 2.81 5.83 11.50
N PRO A 44 1.75 6.08 10.72
CA PRO A 44 0.96 7.31 10.85
C PRO A 44 0.20 7.39 12.17
N ASP A 45 0.02 6.25 12.85
CA ASP A 45 -0.67 6.15 14.15
C ASP A 45 0.18 6.66 15.33
N ILE A 46 1.49 6.85 15.13
CA ILE A 46 2.43 7.33 16.16
C ILE A 46 2.88 8.74 15.80
N SER A 47 2.79 9.67 16.74
CA SER A 47 3.21 11.05 16.50
C SER A 47 4.73 11.22 16.53
N GLU A 48 5.24 12.24 15.84
CA GLU A 48 6.66 12.60 15.89
C GLU A 48 7.16 12.87 17.32
N ASP A 49 6.32 13.47 18.17
CA ASP A 49 6.63 13.70 19.58
C ASP A 49 6.80 12.39 20.36
N GLU A 50 5.95 11.39 20.10
CA GLU A 50 6.05 10.07 20.71
C GLU A 50 7.34 9.35 20.27
N ILE A 51 7.76 9.53 19.01
CA ILE A 51 9.04 9.02 18.48
C ILE A 51 10.22 9.70 19.20
N ARG A 52 10.20 11.02 19.38
CA ARG A 52 11.26 11.76 20.12
C ARG A 52 11.37 11.33 21.57
N VAL A 53 10.24 11.15 22.25
CA VAL A 53 10.20 10.64 23.63
C VAL A 53 10.82 9.24 23.69
N HIS A 54 10.51 8.39 22.70
CA HIS A 54 11.07 7.04 22.62
C HIS A 54 12.57 7.02 22.34
N GLU A 55 13.11 7.90 21.48
CA GLU A 55 14.56 8.04 21.27
C GLU A 55 15.27 8.46 22.57
N LYS A 56 14.74 9.45 23.29
CA LYS A 56 15.29 9.87 24.59
C LYS A 56 15.30 8.71 25.59
N TRP A 57 14.21 7.95 25.66
CA TRP A 57 14.14 6.77 26.49
C TRP A 57 15.15 5.70 26.07
N TYR A 58 15.30 5.45 24.76
CA TYR A 58 16.19 4.43 24.23
C TYR A 58 17.66 4.74 24.53
N LEU A 59 18.07 6.01 24.38
CA LEU A 59 19.40 6.47 24.79
C LEU A 59 19.64 6.23 26.29
N LYS A 60 18.64 6.55 27.13
CA LYS A 60 18.72 6.31 28.58
C LYS A 60 18.82 4.82 28.90
N TYR A 61 18.06 3.99 28.20
CA TYR A 61 18.08 2.54 28.32
C TYR A 61 19.46 1.96 27.99
N LEU A 62 20.10 2.43 26.92
CA LEU A 62 21.46 2.01 26.55
C LEU A 62 22.49 2.35 27.65
N GLU A 63 22.43 3.57 28.19
CA GLU A 63 23.30 3.99 29.30
C GLU A 63 23.16 3.06 30.52
N LEU A 64 21.93 2.79 30.94
CA LEU A 64 21.64 1.91 32.07
C LEU A 64 22.09 0.48 31.82
N ARG A 65 21.90 -0.02 30.60
CA ARG A 65 22.32 -1.37 30.20
C ARG A 65 23.83 -1.53 30.23
N GLU A 66 24.58 -0.53 29.81
CA GLU A 66 26.05 -0.54 29.92
C GLU A 66 26.51 -0.49 31.39
N LYS A 67 25.90 0.35 32.22
CA LYS A 67 26.17 0.36 33.68
C LYS A 67 25.89 -1.02 34.31
N GLN A 68 24.79 -1.66 33.93
CA GLN A 68 24.44 -3.00 34.41
C GLN A 68 25.48 -4.04 33.97
N LYS A 69 25.88 -4.05 32.69
CA LYS A 69 26.94 -4.94 32.20
C LYS A 69 28.26 -4.72 32.95
N HIS A 70 28.62 -3.47 33.21
CA HIS A 70 29.83 -3.12 33.94
C HIS A 70 29.78 -3.63 35.38
N ALA A 71 28.67 -3.40 36.09
CA ALA A 71 28.45 -3.91 37.44
C ALA A 71 28.51 -5.45 37.50
N ILE A 72 27.88 -6.15 36.55
CA ILE A 72 27.94 -7.61 36.45
C ILE A 72 29.38 -8.08 36.20
N LYS A 73 30.15 -7.37 35.36
CA LYS A 73 31.55 -7.69 35.09
C LYS A 73 32.42 -7.53 36.34
N ILE A 74 32.23 -6.44 37.10
CA ILE A 74 32.91 -6.23 38.39
C ILE A 74 32.54 -7.34 39.37
N TRP A 75 31.24 -7.63 39.52
CA TRP A 75 30.75 -8.68 40.41
C TRP A 75 31.30 -10.06 40.05
N ARG A 76 31.35 -10.42 38.75
CA ARG A 76 31.95 -11.68 38.29
C ARG A 76 33.44 -11.75 38.61
N LYS A 77 34.18 -10.66 38.41
CA LYS A 77 35.61 -10.57 38.75
C LYS A 77 35.82 -10.74 40.26
N ALA A 78 35.07 -10.01 41.08
CA ALA A 78 35.14 -10.12 42.54
C ALA A 78 34.81 -11.55 43.00
N LYS A 79 33.75 -12.16 42.46
CA LYS A 79 33.35 -13.54 42.76
C LYS A 79 34.41 -14.57 42.36
N SER A 80 35.10 -14.37 41.23
CA SER A 80 36.21 -15.24 40.81
C SER A 80 37.47 -15.06 41.66
N ALA A 81 37.69 -13.88 42.23
CA ALA A 81 38.80 -13.60 43.13
C ALA A 81 38.56 -14.18 44.55
N THR A 82 37.30 -14.25 45.00
CA THR A 82 36.90 -14.81 46.30
C THR A 82 36.56 -16.30 46.25
N ALA A 83 36.51 -16.93 45.06
CA ALA A 83 36.44 -18.38 44.97
C ALA A 83 37.72 -18.96 45.62
N PRO A 84 37.62 -19.89 46.59
CA PRO A 84 38.78 -20.37 47.32
C PRO A 84 39.79 -20.96 46.33
N ARG A 85 40.93 -20.30 46.20
CA ARG A 85 42.12 -20.78 45.51
C ARG A 85 42.64 -21.98 46.31
N ASN A 86 42.01 -23.15 46.13
CA ASN A 86 42.40 -24.45 46.68
C ASN A 86 43.70 -24.95 46.00
N LYS A 87 44.76 -24.13 46.05
CA LYS A 87 46.12 -24.51 45.63
C LYS A 87 47.21 -24.06 46.61
N LEU A 88 46.86 -23.49 47.76
CA LEU A 88 47.81 -23.10 48.81
C LEU A 88 47.57 -23.79 50.16
N LYS A 89 46.60 -24.72 50.26
CA LYS A 89 46.34 -25.47 51.50
C LYS A 89 47.00 -26.86 51.54
N GLU A 90 47.61 -27.33 50.45
CA GLU A 90 48.21 -28.67 50.42
C GLU A 90 49.65 -28.71 50.98
N THR A 91 50.36 -27.56 51.01
CA THR A 91 51.73 -27.48 51.55
C THR A 91 51.78 -27.11 53.04
N ALA A 92 50.72 -26.51 53.59
CA ALA A 92 50.64 -26.20 55.02
C ALA A 92 50.09 -27.37 55.87
N ILE A 93 49.26 -28.24 55.29
CA ILE A 93 48.62 -29.35 56.02
C ILE A 93 49.61 -30.51 56.29
N LYS A 94 50.66 -30.68 55.49
CA LYS A 94 51.68 -31.74 55.71
C LYS A 94 52.67 -31.45 56.84
N ARG A 95 52.73 -30.22 57.40
CA ARG A 95 53.64 -29.90 58.52
C ARG A 95 53.00 -30.02 59.91
N VAL A 96 51.67 -30.16 60.00
CA VAL A 96 50.97 -30.20 61.30
C VAL A 96 50.51 -31.61 61.71
N THR A 97 50.65 -32.61 60.84
CA THR A 97 50.22 -33.99 61.15
C THR A 97 51.27 -34.86 61.85
N SER A 98 52.37 -34.29 62.36
CA SER A 98 53.43 -35.04 63.05
C SER A 98 53.29 -35.06 64.59
N ALA A 99 52.21 -34.51 65.14
CA ALA A 99 51.97 -34.51 66.59
C ALA A 99 50.60 -35.11 66.95
N TYR A 100 50.62 -36.41 67.25
CA TYR A 100 49.84 -37.12 68.29
C TYR A 100 48.29 -37.12 68.24
N ASN A 101 47.67 -38.32 68.14
CA ASN A 101 46.82 -38.89 69.21
C ASN A 101 46.28 -40.30 68.87
N PRO A 102 46.60 -41.38 69.62
CA PRO A 102 46.02 -42.72 69.41
C PRO A 102 44.58 -42.90 69.91
N MET A 103 43.95 -41.86 70.49
CA MET A 103 42.73 -42.01 71.30
C MET A 103 41.40 -41.78 70.55
N LYS A 104 41.38 -41.87 69.21
CA LYS A 104 40.16 -41.73 68.38
C LYS A 104 39.76 -43.00 67.63
N ALA A 105 40.11 -44.18 68.14
CA ALA A 105 39.68 -45.45 67.56
C ALA A 105 38.17 -45.72 67.75
N PHE A 106 37.53 -45.10 68.74
CA PHE A 106 36.17 -45.44 69.17
C PHE A 106 35.00 -44.85 68.38
N ASN A 107 35.23 -44.27 67.19
CA ASN A 107 34.11 -43.79 66.35
C ASN A 107 34.35 -43.87 64.83
N LYS A 108 35.36 -44.64 64.40
CA LYS A 108 35.72 -44.77 62.98
C LYS A 108 34.59 -45.42 62.16
N GLN A 109 33.82 -46.31 62.78
CA GLN A 109 32.74 -47.05 62.15
C GLN A 109 31.48 -46.20 61.97
N GLU A 110 31.05 -45.48 63.01
CA GLU A 110 29.91 -44.53 62.91
C GLU A 110 30.18 -43.40 61.91
N ILE A 111 31.41 -42.87 61.86
CA ILE A 111 31.80 -41.85 60.90
C ILE A 111 31.74 -42.41 59.47
N LYS A 112 32.21 -43.65 59.26
CA LYS A 112 32.15 -44.33 57.97
C LYS A 112 30.71 -44.57 57.51
N GLU A 113 29.84 -45.03 58.40
CA GLU A 113 28.41 -45.24 58.11
C GLU A 113 27.69 -43.92 57.78
N LYS A 114 27.98 -42.83 58.51
CA LYS A 114 27.44 -41.49 58.18
C LYS A 114 27.94 -41.00 56.82
N LEU A 115 29.21 -41.25 56.48
CA LEU A 115 29.79 -40.93 55.17
C LEU A 115 29.19 -41.75 54.03
N ASP A 116 28.91 -43.03 54.25
CA ASP A 116 28.31 -43.91 53.27
C ASP A 116 26.82 -43.57 53.04
N LYS A 117 26.07 -43.28 54.11
CA LYS A 117 24.71 -42.71 54.03
C LYS A 117 24.69 -41.39 53.26
N TRP A 118 25.63 -40.48 53.55
CA TRP A 118 25.74 -39.21 52.82
C TRP A 118 26.08 -39.40 51.33
N ARG A 119 26.98 -40.36 51.01
CA ARG A 119 27.32 -40.71 49.62
C ARG A 119 26.13 -41.31 48.87
N GLN A 120 25.38 -42.21 49.51
CA GLN A 120 24.14 -42.78 48.96
C GLN A 120 23.09 -41.71 48.72
N GLU A 121 22.81 -40.87 49.72
CA GLU A 121 21.85 -39.76 49.59
C GLU A 121 22.24 -38.78 48.47
N LYS A 122 23.54 -38.49 48.32
CA LYS A 122 24.04 -37.66 47.22
C LYS A 122 23.86 -38.32 45.86
N LEU A 123 24.09 -39.63 45.75
CA LEU A 123 23.94 -40.37 44.52
C LEU A 123 22.46 -40.46 44.11
N GLU A 124 21.56 -40.76 45.05
CA GLU A 124 20.12 -40.78 44.84
C GLU A 124 19.59 -39.41 44.43
N LYS A 125 19.97 -38.33 45.14
CA LYS A 125 19.60 -36.96 44.74
C LYS A 125 20.13 -36.59 43.35
N SER A 126 21.30 -37.10 42.95
CA SER A 126 21.86 -36.88 41.61
C SER A 126 21.06 -37.65 40.54
N GLN A 127 20.70 -38.90 40.81
CA GLN A 127 19.88 -39.72 39.93
C GLN A 127 18.46 -39.14 39.79
N GLN A 128 17.82 -38.75 40.88
CA GLN A 128 16.51 -38.08 40.86
C GLN A 128 16.54 -36.79 40.03
N ARG A 129 17.61 -35.98 40.14
CA ARG A 129 17.78 -34.79 39.31
C ARG A 129 17.93 -35.13 37.83
N LYS A 130 18.67 -36.18 37.48
CA LYS A 130 18.80 -36.65 36.10
C LYS A 130 17.46 -37.12 35.55
N MET A 131 16.75 -37.98 36.28
CA MET A 131 15.42 -38.47 35.87
C MET A 131 14.43 -37.33 35.65
N LEU A 132 14.41 -36.35 36.57
CA LEU A 132 13.53 -35.18 36.44
C LEU A 132 13.91 -34.31 35.23
N ASN A 133 15.21 -34.12 34.98
CA ASN A 133 15.68 -33.39 33.80
C ASN A 133 15.32 -34.11 32.49
N ASP A 134 15.47 -35.44 32.44
CA ASP A 134 15.15 -36.26 31.26
C ASP A 134 13.64 -36.26 30.98
N GLU A 135 12.81 -36.36 32.03
CA GLU A 135 11.35 -36.23 31.96
C GLU A 135 10.93 -34.84 31.42
N MET A 136 11.58 -33.77 31.92
CA MET A 136 11.33 -32.40 31.44
C MET A 136 11.76 -32.20 29.99
N GLU A 137 12.90 -32.75 29.58
CA GLU A 137 13.35 -32.74 28.19
C GLU A 137 12.37 -33.48 27.27
N LYS A 138 11.88 -34.66 27.70
CA LYS A 138 10.91 -35.44 26.93
C LYS A 138 9.62 -34.65 26.72
N ARG A 139 9.07 -34.04 27.78
CA ARG A 139 7.90 -33.16 27.70
C ARG A 139 8.12 -31.97 26.77
N LYS A 140 9.31 -31.36 26.81
CA LYS A 140 9.68 -30.25 25.92
C LYS A 140 9.72 -30.70 24.45
N LYS A 141 10.32 -31.86 24.16
CA LYS A 141 10.37 -32.43 22.80
C LYS A 141 8.97 -32.77 22.29
N GLU A 142 8.11 -33.35 23.13
CA GLU A 142 6.73 -33.68 22.76
C GLU A 142 5.89 -32.42 22.48
N THR A 143 6.01 -31.39 23.31
CA THR A 143 5.32 -30.10 23.09
C THR A 143 5.82 -29.39 21.84
N GLU A 144 7.13 -29.41 21.59
CA GLU A 144 7.72 -28.88 20.36
C GLU A 144 7.21 -29.63 19.11
N GLN A 145 7.16 -30.96 19.15
CA GLN A 145 6.61 -31.76 18.06
C GLN A 145 5.12 -31.46 17.81
N LYS A 146 4.30 -31.36 18.87
CA LYS A 146 2.89 -30.97 18.77
C LYS A 146 2.75 -29.57 18.16
N ASN A 147 3.56 -28.61 18.59
CA ASN A 147 3.55 -27.26 18.04
C ASN A 147 3.96 -27.26 16.56
N LYS A 148 4.95 -28.07 16.17
CA LYS A 148 5.37 -28.23 14.78
C LYS A 148 4.27 -28.85 13.91
N GLN A 149 3.53 -29.82 14.43
CA GLN A 149 2.36 -30.40 13.75
C GLN A 149 1.27 -29.36 13.54
N LYS A 150 0.87 -28.64 14.61
CA LYS A 150 -0.11 -27.55 14.52
C LYS A 150 0.31 -26.49 13.50
N HIS A 151 1.59 -26.10 13.49
CA HIS A 151 2.09 -25.13 12.53
C HIS A 151 1.97 -25.64 11.08
N LYS A 152 2.26 -26.92 10.82
CA LYS A 152 2.07 -27.54 9.51
C LYS A 152 0.59 -27.57 9.09
N GLU A 153 -0.30 -27.89 10.02
CA GLU A 153 -1.75 -27.90 9.77
C GLU A 153 -2.25 -26.50 9.41
N VAL A 154 -1.89 -25.49 10.20
CA VAL A 154 -2.23 -24.09 9.91
C VAL A 154 -1.69 -23.66 8.56
N LYS A 155 -0.44 -24.00 8.24
CA LYS A 155 0.15 -23.70 6.92
C LYS A 155 -0.66 -24.32 5.77
N LYS A 156 -1.04 -25.60 5.89
CA LYS A 156 -1.89 -26.27 4.90
C LYS A 156 -3.25 -25.59 4.76
N THR A 157 -3.88 -25.18 5.87
CA THR A 157 -5.17 -24.47 5.80
C THR A 157 -5.06 -23.12 5.08
N ILE A 158 -3.95 -22.40 5.27
CA ILE A 158 -3.69 -21.13 4.58
C ILE A 158 -3.47 -21.37 3.08
N GLU A 159 -2.69 -22.39 2.71
CA GLU A 159 -2.47 -22.76 1.31
C GLU A 159 -3.79 -23.14 0.63
N ASN A 160 -4.62 -23.97 1.26
CA ASN A 160 -5.93 -24.34 0.74
C ASN A 160 -6.85 -23.13 0.58
N TRP A 161 -6.88 -22.21 1.55
CA TRP A 161 -7.66 -20.98 1.46
C TRP A 161 -7.20 -20.09 0.30
N LYS A 162 -5.89 -19.96 0.09
CA LYS A 162 -5.35 -19.19 -1.04
C LYS A 162 -5.76 -19.80 -2.38
N LEU A 163 -5.67 -21.12 -2.52
CA LEU A 163 -6.11 -21.82 -3.73
C LEU A 163 -7.60 -21.62 -3.99
N ALA A 164 -8.45 -21.85 -2.98
CA ALA A 164 -9.89 -21.65 -3.10
C ALA A 164 -10.27 -20.19 -3.42
N LYS A 165 -9.51 -19.22 -2.89
CA LYS A 165 -9.70 -17.80 -3.21
C LYS A 165 -9.37 -17.50 -4.67
N LEU A 166 -8.25 -18.00 -5.18
CA LEU A 166 -7.84 -17.84 -6.57
C LEU A 166 -8.84 -18.46 -7.55
N GLU A 167 -9.28 -19.69 -7.26
CA GLU A 167 -10.29 -20.39 -8.06
C GLU A 167 -11.60 -19.59 -8.12
N LYS A 168 -12.05 -19.05 -6.97
CA LYS A 168 -13.25 -18.22 -6.92
C LYS A 168 -13.11 -16.94 -7.74
N GLU A 169 -11.96 -16.27 -7.68
CA GLU A 169 -11.68 -15.06 -8.47
C GLU A 169 -11.64 -15.38 -9.97
N GLU A 170 -11.06 -16.51 -10.37
CA GLU A 170 -11.02 -16.98 -11.75
C GLU A 170 -12.42 -17.28 -12.29
N VAL A 171 -13.24 -18.01 -11.53
CA VAL A 171 -14.65 -18.29 -11.89
C VAL A 171 -15.43 -16.99 -12.06
N GLN A 172 -15.29 -16.04 -11.13
CA GLN A 172 -15.95 -14.74 -11.23
C GLN A 172 -15.51 -13.94 -12.46
N LEU A 173 -14.22 -14.00 -12.81
CA LEU A 173 -13.69 -13.34 -13.98
C LEU A 173 -14.25 -13.95 -15.27
N TYR A 174 -14.29 -15.29 -15.35
CA TYR A 174 -14.88 -16.00 -16.48
C TYR A 174 -16.37 -15.68 -16.64
N GLU A 175 -17.13 -15.69 -15.55
CA GLU A 175 -18.56 -15.36 -15.57
C GLU A 175 -18.80 -13.91 -16.02
N LYS A 176 -18.01 -12.96 -15.49
CA LYS A 176 -18.08 -11.56 -15.90
C LYS A 176 -17.78 -11.40 -17.39
N HIS A 177 -16.71 -12.03 -17.88
CA HIS A 177 -16.33 -11.95 -19.28
C HIS A 177 -17.37 -12.60 -20.20
N PHE A 178 -17.95 -13.73 -19.78
CA PHE A 178 -19.05 -14.38 -20.49
C PHE A 178 -20.27 -13.46 -20.58
N MET A 179 -20.69 -12.86 -19.46
CA MET A 179 -21.81 -11.92 -19.42
C MET A 179 -21.56 -10.67 -20.27
N GLU A 180 -20.35 -10.12 -20.23
CA GLU A 180 -19.99 -8.96 -21.08
C GLU A 180 -20.06 -9.32 -22.56
N LYS A 181 -19.57 -10.49 -22.95
CA LYS A 181 -19.65 -10.98 -24.33
C LYS A 181 -21.10 -11.12 -24.78
N GLN A 182 -21.96 -11.71 -23.94
CA GLN A 182 -23.40 -11.83 -24.23
C GLN A 182 -24.06 -10.46 -24.37
N GLN A 183 -23.78 -9.52 -23.46
CA GLN A 183 -24.32 -8.15 -23.54
C GLN A 183 -23.84 -7.43 -24.81
N ARG A 184 -22.57 -7.59 -25.18
CA ARG A 184 -22.00 -6.98 -26.38
C ARG A 184 -22.67 -7.51 -27.65
N LEU A 185 -22.89 -8.84 -27.71
CA LEU A 185 -23.61 -9.47 -28.82
C LEU A 185 -25.05 -8.98 -28.88
N PHE A 186 -25.76 -8.93 -27.76
CA PHE A 186 -27.14 -8.45 -27.69
C PHE A 186 -27.25 -6.99 -28.14
N LYS A 187 -26.40 -6.10 -27.61
CA LYS A 187 -26.36 -4.68 -28.00
C LYS A 187 -26.05 -4.51 -29.49
N SER A 188 -25.09 -5.26 -30.02
CA SER A 188 -24.75 -5.25 -31.44
C SER A 188 -25.92 -5.72 -32.31
N ALA A 189 -26.59 -6.82 -31.93
CA ALA A 189 -27.76 -7.32 -32.64
C ALA A 189 -28.91 -6.30 -32.64
N MET A 190 -29.18 -5.66 -31.50
CA MET A 190 -30.19 -4.62 -31.38
C MET A 190 -29.85 -3.38 -32.22
N ALA A 191 -28.61 -2.91 -32.19
CA ALA A 191 -28.15 -1.79 -33.01
C ALA A 191 -28.25 -2.12 -34.51
N ASN A 192 -27.80 -3.31 -34.93
CA ASN A 192 -27.92 -3.76 -36.31
C ASN A 192 -29.37 -3.85 -36.79
N ARG A 193 -30.30 -4.27 -35.91
CA ARG A 193 -31.73 -4.25 -36.20
C ARG A 193 -32.22 -2.83 -36.46
N LEU A 194 -31.89 -1.88 -35.57
CA LEU A 194 -32.28 -0.47 -35.72
C LEU A 194 -31.67 0.16 -36.98
N ILE A 195 -30.40 -0.11 -37.28
CA ILE A 195 -29.73 0.38 -38.49
C ILE A 195 -30.47 -0.09 -39.74
N LYS A 196 -30.85 -1.38 -39.81
CA LYS A 196 -31.62 -1.91 -40.95
C LYS A 196 -32.99 -1.24 -41.10
N GLU A 197 -33.66 -0.97 -39.98
CA GLU A 197 -34.94 -0.27 -39.98
C GLU A 197 -34.80 1.17 -40.50
N PHE A 198 -33.80 1.91 -40.03
CA PHE A 198 -33.48 3.25 -40.55
C PHE A 198 -33.13 3.23 -42.03
N GLN A 199 -32.29 2.29 -42.47
CA GLN A 199 -31.94 2.14 -43.89
C GLN A 199 -33.16 1.86 -44.76
N SER A 200 -34.11 1.04 -44.28
CA SER A 200 -35.37 0.78 -44.98
C SER A 200 -36.22 2.05 -45.12
N GLN A 201 -36.34 2.84 -44.05
CA GLN A 201 -37.08 4.10 -44.08
C GLN A 201 -36.41 5.13 -45.00
N ASP A 202 -35.08 5.26 -44.93
CA ASP A 202 -34.32 6.19 -45.75
C ASP A 202 -34.40 5.81 -47.23
N ALA A 203 -34.35 4.51 -47.57
CA ALA A 203 -34.56 4.04 -48.94
C ALA A 203 -35.92 4.48 -49.51
N VAL A 204 -36.99 4.41 -48.71
CA VAL A 204 -38.33 4.90 -49.11
C VAL A 204 -38.33 6.42 -49.28
N PHE A 205 -37.69 7.15 -48.36
CA PHE A 205 -37.59 8.61 -48.43
C PHE A 205 -36.82 9.06 -49.68
N VAL A 206 -35.65 8.46 -49.94
CA VAL A 206 -34.82 8.71 -51.12
C VAL A 206 -35.60 8.39 -52.39
N LYS A 207 -36.29 7.25 -52.45
CA LYS A 207 -37.13 6.90 -53.61
C LYS A 207 -38.20 7.96 -53.87
N ARG A 208 -38.95 8.37 -52.84
CA ARG A 208 -39.96 9.45 -52.95
C ARG A 208 -39.34 10.77 -53.39
N ARG A 209 -38.16 11.11 -52.87
CA ARG A 209 -37.44 12.34 -53.23
C ARG A 209 -36.96 12.30 -54.67
N ILE A 210 -36.46 11.17 -55.15
CA ILE A 210 -36.08 10.97 -56.56
C ILE A 210 -37.33 11.11 -57.44
N GLU A 211 -38.44 10.46 -57.12
CA GLU A 211 -39.70 10.57 -57.87
C GLU A 211 -40.23 12.02 -57.92
N SER A 212 -40.11 12.76 -56.81
CA SER A 212 -40.54 14.16 -56.73
C SER A 212 -39.58 15.13 -57.43
N CYS A 213 -38.28 14.86 -57.39
CA CYS A 213 -37.23 15.60 -58.08
C CYS A 213 -36.96 15.06 -59.49
N ASN A 214 -37.82 14.21 -60.04
CA ASN A 214 -37.78 13.81 -61.43
C ASN A 214 -38.64 14.82 -62.22
N PRO A 215 -38.12 15.98 -62.64
CA PRO A 215 -38.80 16.69 -63.71
C PRO A 215 -38.81 15.70 -64.86
N ARG A 216 -39.99 15.29 -65.32
CA ARG A 216 -40.14 14.76 -66.68
C ARG A 216 -39.18 15.55 -67.54
N ILE A 217 -38.22 14.88 -68.17
CA ILE A 217 -37.18 15.50 -68.98
C ILE A 217 -37.89 16.34 -70.04
N LYS A 218 -38.18 17.60 -69.71
CA LYS A 218 -38.40 18.66 -70.67
C LYS A 218 -36.97 18.98 -71.04
N SER A 219 -36.52 18.43 -72.16
CA SER A 219 -35.30 18.84 -72.82
C SER A 219 -35.31 20.36 -72.89
N ILE A 220 -34.61 21.02 -71.96
CA ILE A 220 -34.30 22.43 -72.10
C ILE A 220 -33.28 22.45 -73.23
N GLU A 221 -33.76 22.66 -74.46
CA GLU A 221 -32.92 23.02 -75.59
C GLU A 221 -32.08 24.21 -75.15
N ARG A 222 -30.78 23.98 -74.95
CA ARG A 222 -29.85 25.06 -74.67
C ARG A 222 -29.67 25.82 -75.97
N TYR A 223 -30.44 26.89 -76.17
CA TYR A 223 -30.17 27.83 -77.24
C TYR A 223 -28.74 28.39 -77.08
N PRO A 224 -27.90 28.36 -78.12
CA PRO A 224 -26.55 28.91 -78.05
C PRO A 224 -26.65 30.42 -77.79
N ASN A 225 -26.09 30.84 -76.66
CA ASN A 225 -26.19 32.21 -76.14
C ASN A 225 -25.18 33.13 -76.84
N THR A 226 -25.19 33.18 -78.16
CA THR A 226 -24.40 34.13 -78.95
C THR A 226 -25.28 35.31 -79.35
N VAL A 227 -25.68 36.12 -78.37
CA VAL A 227 -26.28 37.42 -78.66
C VAL A 227 -25.14 38.37 -79.04
N ASN A 228 -24.95 38.61 -80.34
CA ASN A 228 -23.98 39.57 -80.84
C ASN A 228 -24.52 40.99 -80.63
N VAL A 229 -24.25 41.56 -79.45
CA VAL A 229 -24.63 42.93 -79.12
C VAL A 229 -23.51 43.87 -79.53
N VAL A 230 -23.81 44.79 -80.45
CA VAL A 230 -22.89 45.87 -80.88
C VAL A 230 -22.50 46.72 -79.65
N ARG A 231 -21.20 46.89 -79.41
CA ARG A 231 -20.69 47.71 -78.31
C ARG A 231 -20.94 49.19 -78.60
N ASP A 232 -21.88 49.81 -77.89
CA ASP A 232 -22.10 51.26 -77.89
C ASP A 232 -21.10 51.94 -76.92
N PRO A 233 -20.12 52.73 -77.41
CA PRO A 233 -19.13 53.40 -76.56
C PRO A 233 -19.75 54.49 -75.66
N SER A 234 -20.91 55.04 -76.03
CA SER A 234 -21.61 56.05 -75.21
C SER A 234 -22.29 55.45 -73.97
N ARG A 235 -22.51 54.13 -73.94
CA ARG A 235 -23.14 53.42 -72.81
C ARG A 235 -22.31 53.51 -71.52
N VAL A 236 -20.99 53.61 -71.63
CA VAL A 236 -20.08 53.67 -70.47
C VAL A 236 -20.33 54.92 -69.63
N LEU A 237 -20.70 56.04 -70.27
CA LEU A 237 -20.93 57.32 -69.62
C LEU A 237 -22.37 57.50 -69.12
N LYS A 238 -23.27 56.54 -69.40
CA LYS A 238 -24.66 56.59 -68.96
C LYS A 238 -24.86 55.76 -67.69
N PRO A 239 -25.47 56.31 -66.63
CA PRO A 239 -25.79 55.55 -65.44
C PRO A 239 -26.69 54.36 -65.77
N THR A 240 -26.45 53.21 -65.13
CA THR A 240 -27.30 52.04 -65.33
C THR A 240 -28.71 52.29 -64.78
N LYS A 241 -29.74 51.68 -65.39
CA LYS A 241 -31.13 51.79 -64.91
C LYS A 241 -31.26 51.49 -63.41
N GLN A 242 -30.49 50.51 -62.94
CA GLN A 242 -30.45 50.13 -61.52
C GLN A 242 -29.82 51.21 -60.63
N TRP A 243 -28.78 51.89 -61.11
CA TRP A 243 -28.20 53.05 -60.41
C TRP A 243 -29.22 54.19 -60.29
N ILE A 244 -29.91 54.51 -61.40
CA ILE A 244 -30.96 55.54 -61.42
C ILE A 244 -32.07 55.21 -60.40
N SER A 245 -32.53 53.95 -60.34
CA SER A 245 -33.53 53.52 -59.35
C SER A 245 -33.02 53.67 -57.91
N ARG A 246 -31.77 53.30 -57.63
CA ARG A 246 -31.19 53.41 -56.29
C ARG A 246 -31.01 54.86 -55.83
N VAL A 247 -30.66 55.76 -56.74
CA VAL A 247 -30.52 57.20 -56.43
C VAL A 247 -31.88 57.85 -56.23
N LYS A 248 -32.87 57.56 -57.10
CA LYS A 248 -34.25 58.05 -56.92
C LYS A 248 -34.87 57.61 -55.59
N SER A 249 -34.52 56.43 -55.08
CA SER A 249 -34.98 55.95 -53.77
C SER A 249 -34.28 56.60 -52.57
N ARG A 250 -33.19 57.36 -52.77
CA ARG A 250 -32.34 57.90 -51.69
C ARG A 250 -32.55 59.39 -51.42
N GLU A 251 -33.18 60.14 -52.33
CA GLU A 251 -33.51 61.56 -52.14
C GLU A 251 -34.74 61.80 -51.22
N GLY A 252 -35.42 60.75 -50.76
CA GLY A 252 -36.67 60.85 -49.98
C GLY A 252 -36.62 60.37 -48.52
N SER A 253 -35.46 60.12 -47.91
CA SER A 253 -35.42 59.56 -46.55
C SER A 253 -34.21 60.01 -45.71
N TYR A 254 -34.10 61.32 -45.48
CA TYR A 254 -33.35 61.87 -44.35
C TYR A 254 -34.19 61.73 -43.08
N ASN A 255 -34.35 60.49 -42.61
CA ASN A 255 -34.70 60.11 -41.23
C ASN A 255 -34.79 58.58 -41.15
N SER A 256 -33.64 57.94 -40.99
CA SER A 256 -33.61 56.60 -40.42
C SER A 256 -32.40 56.48 -39.53
N SER A 257 -32.68 56.69 -38.25
CA SER A 257 -31.95 56.20 -37.09
C SER A 257 -31.08 54.99 -37.44
N SER A 258 -29.79 55.26 -37.57
CA SER A 258 -28.74 54.26 -37.63
C SER A 258 -28.80 53.42 -36.36
N THR A 259 -29.45 52.25 -36.41
CA THR A 259 -29.33 51.26 -35.36
C THR A 259 -27.90 50.75 -35.36
N THR A 260 -27.07 51.40 -34.54
CA THR A 260 -25.66 51.06 -34.37
C THR A 260 -25.57 49.59 -33.94
N ILE A 261 -24.69 48.81 -34.58
CA ILE A 261 -24.52 47.35 -34.35
C ILE A 261 -24.33 46.99 -32.86
N LYS A 262 -23.91 47.96 -32.04
CA LYS A 262 -23.76 47.84 -30.59
C LYS A 262 -25.07 47.59 -29.83
N THR A 263 -26.23 47.90 -30.41
CA THR A 263 -27.54 47.78 -29.74
C THR A 263 -28.20 46.41 -29.91
N ILE A 264 -27.57 45.47 -30.61
CA ILE A 264 -28.09 44.12 -30.82
C ILE A 264 -27.77 43.25 -29.59
N GLN A 265 -28.79 42.66 -28.96
CA GLN A 265 -28.61 41.74 -27.83
C GLN A 265 -27.85 40.48 -28.27
N LYS A 266 -26.74 40.17 -27.58
CA LYS A 266 -25.94 38.97 -27.87
C LYS A 266 -26.53 37.74 -27.17
N LEU A 267 -26.73 36.67 -27.92
CA LEU A 267 -27.16 35.37 -27.37
C LEU A 267 -26.06 34.77 -26.47
N ARG A 268 -26.49 34.05 -25.42
CA ARG A 268 -25.61 33.42 -24.42
C ARG A 268 -24.72 32.35 -25.08
N VAL A 269 -23.42 32.37 -24.79
CA VAL A 269 -22.46 31.38 -25.30
C VAL A 269 -22.72 30.01 -24.64
N PRO A 270 -22.96 28.94 -25.42
CA PRO A 270 -23.18 27.59 -24.89
C PRO A 270 -21.97 27.01 -24.12
N GLU A 271 -22.24 26.23 -23.07
CA GLU A 271 -21.23 25.72 -22.11
C GLU A 271 -20.07 24.93 -22.75
N TRP A 272 -20.32 24.17 -23.82
CA TRP A 272 -19.28 23.39 -24.50
C TRP A 272 -18.22 24.25 -25.19
N ARG A 273 -18.47 25.56 -25.40
CA ARG A 273 -17.48 26.52 -25.92
C ARG A 273 -16.65 27.19 -24.83
N LYS A 274 -17.02 27.10 -23.55
CA LYS A 274 -16.25 27.70 -22.44
C LYS A 274 -15.02 26.88 -22.07
N ASN A 275 -15.04 25.57 -22.34
CA ASN A 275 -14.00 24.64 -21.90
C ASN A 275 -12.95 24.33 -22.99
N GLY A 276 -13.02 25.01 -24.14
CA GLY A 276 -12.08 24.86 -25.26
C GLY A 276 -10.89 25.81 -25.20
N GLY A 277 -10.50 26.28 -24.01
CA GLY A 277 -9.31 27.09 -23.81
C GLY A 277 -8.07 26.24 -24.02
N ILE A 278 -7.56 26.22 -25.26
CA ILE A 278 -6.17 25.85 -25.55
C ILE A 278 -5.31 26.83 -24.75
N SER A 279 -4.70 26.36 -23.67
CA SER A 279 -3.59 27.04 -23.01
C SER A 279 -2.52 27.33 -24.05
N ARG A 280 -2.24 28.62 -24.26
CA ARG A 280 -0.96 29.05 -24.83
C ARG A 280 0.06 29.12 -23.72
#